data_AF-A0A401RDT2-F1
#
_entry.id   AF-A0A401RDT2-F1
#
_cell.length_a   1.000
_cell.length_b   1.000
_cell.length_c   1.000
_cell.angle_alpha   90.00
_cell.angle_beta   90.00
_cell.angle_gamma   90.00
#
_symmetry.space_group_name_H-M   'P 1'
#
loop_
_entity.id
_entity.type
_entity.pdbx_description
1 polymer ?
#
loop_
_entity_poly.entity_id
_entity_poly.type
_entity_poly.pdbx_seq_one_letter_code
_entity_poly.pdbx_strand_id
1 'polypeptide(L)'
;ELDDLNIWGLNIFRISEFSNNRPLSCIMYTIFQERDLMKTFRIPVDTFLTYIMTLEDHYHADVAYHNSLHAADVTQSTHVLLSTPALDAVFTDLETLAALFAAAIHDVDHPGVSNQFLINTSEYQDSVWIITFFFILEMWPSLTKLQVIVRPDTPNNGHLLNPVMI
;
A
#
# COMPACT_ATOMS: atom_id res chain seq x y z
N GLU A 1 -4.70 -5.65 21.35
CA GLU A 1 -4.25 -6.07 20.01
C GLU A 1 -3.67 -4.87 19.24
N LEU A 2 -4.45 -3.85 18.87
CA LEU A 2 -3.90 -2.69 18.15
C LEU A 2 -2.92 -1.83 18.95
N ASP A 3 -2.90 -1.94 20.29
CA ASP A 3 -1.85 -1.32 21.12
C ASP A 3 -0.44 -1.83 20.76
N ASP A 4 -0.35 -3.02 20.17
CA ASP A 4 0.90 -3.66 19.73
C ASP A 4 1.24 -3.32 18.26
N LEU A 5 0.57 -2.33 17.64
CA LEU A 5 0.78 -1.95 16.22
C LEU A 5 2.24 -1.66 15.89
N ASN A 6 2.96 -1.03 16.82
CA ASN A 6 4.35 -0.62 16.66
C ASN A 6 5.35 -1.73 17.07
N ILE A 7 4.86 -2.92 17.42
CA ILE A 7 5.65 -4.02 17.96
C ILE A 7 5.69 -5.16 16.94
N TRP A 8 6.88 -5.74 16.77
CA TRP A 8 7.05 -6.94 15.95
C TRP A 8 6.29 -8.12 16.56
N GLY A 9 5.62 -8.91 15.71
CA GLY A 9 4.86 -10.08 16.15
C GLY A 9 3.45 -9.76 16.65
N LEU A 10 2.85 -8.66 16.15
CA LEU A 10 1.42 -8.40 16.29
C LEU A 10 0.62 -9.63 15.85
N ASN A 11 -0.37 -10.04 16.65
CA ASN A 11 -1.19 -11.19 16.30
C ASN A 11 -2.23 -10.82 15.22
N ILE A 12 -1.81 -10.89 13.96
CA ILE A 12 -2.63 -10.51 12.81
C ILE A 12 -3.88 -11.40 12.66
N PHE A 13 -3.84 -12.65 13.13
CA PHE A 13 -4.98 -13.56 13.11
C PHE A 13 -6.11 -13.04 14.00
N ARG A 14 -5.79 -12.57 15.21
CA ARG A 14 -6.79 -11.96 16.10
C ARG A 14 -7.35 -10.66 15.55
N ILE A 15 -6.52 -9.86 14.88
CA ILE A 15 -7.00 -8.66 14.17
C ILE A 15 -8.02 -9.07 13.08
N SER A 16 -7.76 -10.14 12.33
CA SER A 16 -8.71 -10.67 11.33
C SER A 16 -10.04 -11.07 11.98
N GLU A 17 -10.01 -11.79 13.09
CA GLU A 17 -11.22 -12.20 13.81
C GLU A 17 -12.04 -10.99 14.30
N PHE A 18 -11.40 -10.01 14.93
CA PHE A 18 -12.09 -8.83 15.47
C PHE A 18 -12.55 -7.82 14.40
N SER A 19 -11.93 -7.84 13.23
CA SER A 19 -12.29 -6.97 12.09
C SER A 19 -13.33 -7.58 11.16
N ASN A 20 -13.89 -8.75 11.47
CA ASN A 20 -14.77 -9.53 10.59
C ASN A 20 -14.10 -9.89 9.25
N ASN A 21 -12.89 -10.45 9.31
CA ASN A 21 -12.04 -10.78 8.16
C ASN A 21 -11.72 -9.55 7.29
N ARG A 22 -11.45 -8.41 7.95
CA ARG A 22 -10.93 -7.19 7.32
C ARG A 22 -9.58 -6.74 7.90
N PRO A 23 -8.59 -7.65 8.05
CA PRO A 23 -7.33 -7.31 8.70
C PRO A 23 -6.55 -6.24 7.94
N LEU A 24 -6.54 -6.28 6.60
CA LEU A 24 -5.77 -5.31 5.80
C LEU A 24 -6.35 -3.92 5.95
N SER A 25 -7.68 -3.80 5.85
CA SER A 25 -8.38 -2.53 6.04
C SER A 25 -8.12 -1.94 7.43
N CYS A 26 -8.24 -2.77 8.46
CA CYS A 26 -8.03 -2.38 9.85
C CYS A 26 -6.60 -1.87 10.10
N ILE A 27 -5.59 -2.63 9.64
CA ILE A 27 -4.19 -2.30 9.82
C ILE A 27 -3.79 -1.05 9.04
N MET A 28 -4.19 -0.96 7.77
CA MET A 28 -3.92 0.22 6.93
C MET A 28 -4.50 1.48 7.56
N TYR A 29 -5.77 1.45 8.00
CA TYR A 29 -6.38 2.61 8.66
C TYR A 29 -5.64 3.01 9.94
N THR A 30 -5.28 2.04 10.77
CA THR A 30 -4.60 2.31 12.05
C THR A 30 -3.21 2.89 11.82
N ILE A 31 -2.43 2.35 10.86
CA ILE A 31 -1.10 2.88 10.51
C ILE A 31 -1.20 4.31 9.96
N PHE A 32 -2.19 4.58 9.10
CA PHE A 32 -2.36 5.91 8.50
C PHE A 32 -2.77 6.97 9.53
N GLN A 33 -3.48 6.58 10.58
CA GLN A 33 -3.74 7.44 11.74
C GLN A 33 -2.47 7.64 12.57
N GLU A 34 -1.77 6.56 12.92
CA GLU A 34 -0.54 6.60 13.75
C GLU A 34 0.56 7.49 13.15
N ARG A 35 0.69 7.48 11.82
CA ARG A 35 1.69 8.26 11.07
C ARG A 35 1.18 9.60 10.55
N ASP A 36 -0.05 10.01 10.89
CA ASP A 36 -0.68 11.24 10.38
C ASP A 36 -0.74 11.35 8.84
N LEU A 37 -0.61 10.24 8.09
CA LEU A 37 -0.46 10.25 6.62
C LEU A 37 -1.69 10.81 5.91
N MET A 38 -2.89 10.55 6.42
CA MET A 38 -4.13 11.11 5.85
C MET A 38 -4.13 12.63 5.89
N LYS A 39 -3.62 13.22 6.98
CA LYS A 39 -3.51 14.67 7.14
C LYS A 39 -2.41 15.24 6.26
N THR A 40 -1.23 14.62 6.27
CA THR A 40 -0.06 15.03 5.49
C THR A 40 -0.38 15.10 3.99
N PHE A 41 -1.07 14.08 3.46
CA PHE A 41 -1.40 13.99 2.03
C PHE A 41 -2.82 14.48 1.70
N ARG A 42 -3.57 15.00 2.67
CA ARG A 42 -4.96 15.49 2.51
C ARG A 42 -5.89 14.45 1.88
N ILE A 43 -5.76 13.19 2.32
CA ILE A 43 -6.56 12.07 1.83
C ILE A 43 -7.89 12.06 2.60
N PRO A 44 -9.05 12.19 1.92
CA PRO A 44 -10.34 12.03 2.58
C PRO A 44 -10.51 10.61 3.13
N VAL A 45 -10.96 10.49 4.38
CA VAL A 45 -11.12 9.20 5.07
C VAL A 45 -12.02 8.25 4.27
N ASP A 46 -13.15 8.74 3.74
CA ASP A 46 -14.09 7.93 2.96
C ASP A 46 -13.45 7.38 1.69
N THR A 47 -12.64 8.20 1.00
CA THR A 47 -11.89 7.77 -0.19
C THR A 47 -10.86 6.70 0.16
N PHE A 48 -10.13 6.88 1.26
CA PHE A 48 -9.15 5.92 1.73
C PHE A 48 -9.81 4.57 2.09
N LEU A 49 -10.86 4.59 2.93
CA LEU A 49 -11.58 3.40 3.34
C LEU A 49 -12.21 2.67 2.15
N THR A 50 -12.80 3.40 1.20
CA THR A 50 -13.36 2.79 -0.01
C THR A 50 -12.28 2.07 -0.81
N TYR A 51 -11.11 2.70 -0.99
CA TYR A 51 -9.99 2.09 -1.70
C TYR A 51 -9.48 0.82 -1.00
N ILE A 52 -9.14 0.90 0.29
CA ILE A 52 -8.54 -0.23 1.01
C ILE A 52 -9.51 -1.41 1.19
N MET A 53 -10.81 -1.14 1.36
CA MET A 53 -11.83 -2.21 1.39
C MET A 53 -11.98 -2.89 0.02
N THR A 54 -11.96 -2.11 -1.06
CA THR A 54 -12.00 -2.65 -2.43
C THR A 54 -10.74 -3.45 -2.73
N LEU A 55 -9.57 -2.97 -2.33
CA LEU A 55 -8.31 -3.70 -2.44
C LEU A 55 -8.38 -5.05 -1.72
N GLU A 56 -8.88 -5.03 -0.48
CA GLU A 56 -9.03 -6.24 0.32
C GLU A 56 -10.00 -7.25 -0.29
N ASP A 57 -11.05 -6.78 -0.98
CA ASP A 57 -11.98 -7.65 -1.73
C ASP A 57 -11.34 -8.36 -2.92
N HIS A 58 -10.21 -7.85 -3.45
CA HIS A 58 -9.47 -8.48 -4.54
C HIS A 58 -8.44 -9.52 -4.06
N TYR A 59 -8.28 -9.71 -2.75
CA TYR A 59 -7.55 -10.87 -2.23
C TYR A 59 -8.48 -12.08 -2.14
N HIS A 60 -8.01 -13.22 -2.65
CA HIS A 60 -8.83 -14.42 -2.77
C HIS A 60 -8.95 -15.12 -1.40
N ALA A 61 -10.15 -15.16 -0.83
CA ALA A 61 -10.40 -15.74 0.50
C ALA A 61 -10.22 -17.27 0.54
N ASP A 62 -10.27 -17.94 -0.62
CA ASP A 62 -10.05 -19.37 -0.78
C ASP A 62 -8.55 -19.72 -0.97
N VAL A 63 -7.67 -18.73 -1.13
CA VAL A 63 -6.22 -18.93 -1.13
C VAL A 63 -5.71 -18.97 0.31
N ALA A 64 -5.07 -20.08 0.68
CA ALA A 64 -4.68 -20.35 2.07
C ALA A 64 -3.63 -19.38 2.64
N TYR A 65 -2.76 -18.80 1.80
CA TYR A 65 -1.64 -17.95 2.25
C TYR A 65 -1.65 -16.55 1.64
N HIS A 66 -1.53 -16.41 0.31
CA HIS A 66 -1.52 -15.10 -0.39
C HIS A 66 -2.91 -14.45 -0.42
N ASN A 67 -3.44 -14.12 0.75
CA ASN A 67 -4.73 -13.49 0.98
C ASN A 67 -4.54 -12.18 1.78
N SER A 68 -5.63 -11.50 2.12
CA SER A 68 -5.56 -10.19 2.78
C SER A 68 -4.92 -10.22 4.16
N LEU A 69 -4.94 -11.36 4.86
CA LEU A 69 -4.27 -11.52 6.14
C LEU A 69 -2.75 -11.46 5.97
N HIS A 70 -2.21 -12.12 4.93
CA HIS A 70 -0.79 -12.00 4.60
C HIS A 70 -0.39 -10.58 4.21
N ALA A 71 -1.21 -9.92 3.37
CA ALA A 71 -0.98 -8.52 3.03
C ALA A 71 -0.95 -7.62 4.27
N ALA A 72 -1.88 -7.81 5.20
CA ALA A 72 -1.94 -7.05 6.45
C ALA A 72 -0.69 -7.27 7.32
N ASP A 73 -0.20 -8.51 7.41
CA ASP A 73 1.02 -8.88 8.14
C ASP A 73 2.26 -8.21 7.55
N VAL A 74 2.41 -8.24 6.21
CA VAL A 74 3.53 -7.59 5.50
C VAL A 74 3.47 -6.07 5.63
N THR A 75 2.28 -5.47 5.54
CA THR A 75 2.09 -4.03 5.76
C THR A 75 2.48 -3.63 7.18
N GLN A 76 2.03 -4.37 8.21
CA GLN A 76 2.39 -4.06 9.60
C GLN A 76 3.87 -4.28 9.88
N SER A 77 4.46 -5.35 9.34
CA SER A 77 5.89 -5.61 9.43
C SER A 77 6.71 -4.50 8.78
N THR A 78 6.29 -4.01 7.61
CA THR A 78 6.91 -2.88 6.91
C THR A 78 6.82 -1.60 7.74
N HIS A 79 5.66 -1.35 8.36
CA HIS A 79 5.48 -0.24 9.31
C HIS A 79 6.47 -0.32 10.47
N VAL A 80 6.67 -1.48 11.09
CA VAL A 80 7.64 -1.64 12.19
C VAL A 80 9.07 -1.42 11.68
N LEU A 81 9.43 -1.96 10.51
CA LEU A 81 10.76 -1.80 9.93
C LEU A 81 11.09 -0.34 9.62
N LEU A 82 10.14 0.42 9.06
CA LEU A 82 10.30 1.86 8.79
C LEU A 82 10.50 2.69 10.06
N SER A 83 10.09 2.19 11.22
CA SER A 83 10.28 2.85 12.53
C SER A 83 11.58 2.42 13.24
N THR A 84 12.47 1.68 12.56
CA THR A 84 13.76 1.27 13.14
C THR A 84 14.61 2.52 13.44
N PRO A 85 15.25 2.64 14.63
CA PRO A 85 16.04 3.82 14.98
C PRO A 85 17.18 4.16 14.00
N ALA A 86 17.73 3.15 13.30
CA ALA A 86 18.75 3.34 12.27
C ALA A 86 18.22 4.02 10.99
N LEU A 87 16.90 4.06 10.80
CA LEU A 87 16.20 4.64 9.65
C LEU A 87 15.45 5.92 10.02
N ASP A 88 15.65 6.43 11.24
CA ASP A 88 15.01 7.66 11.69
C ASP A 88 15.41 8.85 10.79
N ALA A 89 14.40 9.59 10.33
CA ALA A 89 14.52 10.68 9.35
C ALA A 89 15.24 10.35 8.02
N VAL A 90 15.39 9.06 7.67
CA VAL A 90 16.00 8.65 6.39
C VAL A 90 15.00 8.76 5.23
N PHE A 91 13.76 8.36 5.45
CA PHE A 91 12.71 8.37 4.43
C PHE A 91 11.81 9.59 4.57
N THR A 92 11.39 10.12 3.43
CA THR A 92 10.33 11.12 3.35
C THR A 92 8.96 10.52 3.64
N ASP A 93 7.98 11.37 3.94
CA ASP A 93 6.58 10.93 4.09
C ASP A 93 6.07 10.22 2.82
N LEU A 94 6.54 10.64 1.64
CA LEU A 94 6.11 10.06 0.36
C LEU A 94 6.70 8.66 0.15
N GLU A 95 7.97 8.46 0.51
CA GLU A 95 8.61 7.13 0.45
C GLU A 95 7.99 6.19 1.48
N THR A 96 7.66 6.69 2.66
CA THR A 96 6.92 5.94 3.70
C THR A 96 5.55 5.52 3.20
N LEU A 97 4.79 6.45 2.61
CA LEU A 97 3.49 6.18 1.98
C LEU A 97 3.63 5.11 0.89
N ALA A 98 4.60 5.26 -0.01
CA ALA A 98 4.84 4.35 -1.11
C ALA A 98 5.18 2.94 -0.62
N ALA A 99 6.04 2.81 0.41
CA ALA A 99 6.42 1.52 0.98
C ALA A 99 5.22 0.80 1.62
N LEU A 100 4.38 1.53 2.37
CA LEU A 100 3.18 0.95 2.99
C LEU A 100 2.15 0.50 1.95
N PHE A 101 1.93 1.31 0.91
CA PHE A 101 1.05 0.94 -0.19
C PHE A 101 1.59 -0.25 -0.99
N ALA A 102 2.90 -0.25 -1.32
CA ALA A 102 3.53 -1.36 -2.01
C ALA A 102 3.36 -2.67 -1.23
N ALA A 103 3.57 -2.64 0.09
CA ALA A 103 3.32 -3.78 0.97
C ALA A 103 1.85 -4.24 0.94
N ALA A 104 0.89 -3.32 0.96
CA ALA A 104 -0.54 -3.66 0.95
C ALA A 104 -1.02 -4.30 -0.37
N ILE A 105 -0.41 -3.94 -1.50
CA ILE A 105 -0.84 -4.40 -2.84
C ILE A 105 0.01 -5.52 -3.43
N HIS A 106 1.09 -5.95 -2.77
CA HIS A 106 2.13 -6.76 -3.44
C HIS A 106 1.66 -8.13 -3.98
N ASP A 107 0.67 -8.74 -3.33
CA ASP A 107 0.14 -10.08 -3.65
C ASP A 107 -1.35 -10.07 -3.98
N VAL A 108 -1.90 -8.90 -4.31
CA VAL A 108 -3.31 -8.80 -4.67
C VAL A 108 -3.64 -9.63 -5.91
N ASP A 109 -4.83 -10.24 -5.93
CA ASP A 109 -5.29 -11.13 -7.01
C ASP A 109 -4.38 -12.35 -7.24
N HIS A 110 -3.57 -12.75 -6.24
CA HIS A 110 -2.67 -13.89 -6.36
C HIS A 110 -3.46 -15.22 -6.41
N PRO A 111 -3.28 -16.07 -7.45
CA PRO A 111 -4.11 -17.26 -7.71
C PRO A 111 -3.79 -18.48 -6.81
N GLY A 112 -3.06 -18.29 -5.71
CA GLY A 112 -2.57 -19.38 -4.85
C GLY A 112 -1.55 -20.36 -5.48
N VAL A 113 -1.09 -20.13 -6.71
CA VAL A 113 -0.10 -20.98 -7.41
C VAL A 113 1.18 -20.22 -7.75
N SER A 114 2.29 -20.92 -7.94
CA SER A 114 3.58 -20.27 -8.24
C SER A 114 3.66 -19.81 -9.70
N ASN A 115 4.53 -18.83 -9.98
CA ASN A 115 4.83 -18.40 -11.34
C ASN A 115 5.26 -19.55 -12.25
N GLN A 116 6.02 -20.51 -11.72
CA GLN A 116 6.45 -21.67 -12.48
C GLN A 116 5.26 -22.55 -12.90
N PHE A 117 4.23 -22.66 -12.07
CA PHE A 117 3.01 -23.36 -12.42
C PHE A 117 2.28 -22.66 -13.57
N LEU A 118 2.09 -21.34 -13.50
CA LEU A 118 1.43 -20.54 -14.54
C LEU A 118 2.15 -20.61 -15.90
N ILE A 119 3.49 -20.55 -15.89
CA ILE A 119 4.31 -20.74 -17.09
C ILE A 119 4.09 -22.13 -17.68
N ASN A 120 4.05 -23.16 -16.83
CA ASN A 120 3.90 -24.54 -17.27
C ASN A 120 2.47 -24.84 -17.79
N THR A 121 1.45 -24.14 -17.32
CA THR A 121 0.05 -24.32 -17.76
C THR A 121 -0.37 -23.38 -18.90
N SER A 122 0.51 -22.45 -19.33
CA SER A 122 0.18 -21.38 -20.28
C SER A 122 -0.96 -20.46 -19.81
N GLU A 123 -1.16 -20.35 -18.50
CA GLU A 123 -2.17 -19.49 -17.86
C GLU A 123 -1.55 -18.22 -17.27
N TYR A 124 -0.48 -17.71 -17.89
CA TYR A 124 0.16 -16.48 -17.42
C TYR A 124 -0.82 -15.31 -17.52
N GLN A 125 -1.41 -14.96 -16.38
CA GLN A 125 -2.26 -13.78 -16.23
C GLN A 125 -1.41 -12.64 -15.69
N ASP A 126 -1.49 -11.52 -16.41
CA ASP A 126 -0.87 -10.23 -16.12
C ASP A 126 -1.54 -9.53 -14.91
N SER A 127 -1.71 -10.24 -13.78
CA SER A 127 -2.47 -9.80 -12.59
C SER A 127 -1.88 -8.55 -11.90
N VAL A 128 -0.62 -8.23 -12.18
CA VAL A 128 0.10 -7.09 -11.57
C VAL A 128 -0.28 -5.73 -12.19
N TRP A 129 -0.85 -5.71 -13.40
CA TRP A 129 -1.07 -4.45 -14.13
C TRP A 129 -2.33 -3.69 -13.70
N ILE A 130 -3.35 -4.36 -13.17
CA ILE A 130 -4.64 -3.72 -12.87
C ILE A 130 -4.56 -2.82 -11.63
N ILE A 131 -3.74 -3.17 -10.63
CA ILE A 131 -3.72 -2.44 -9.34
C ILE A 131 -2.62 -1.39 -9.26
N THR A 132 -1.49 -1.62 -9.92
CA THR A 132 -0.49 -0.55 -10.17
C THR A 132 -1.13 0.63 -10.92
N PHE A 133 -2.03 0.34 -11.87
CA PHE A 133 -2.77 1.37 -12.61
C PHE A 133 -3.83 2.08 -11.75
N PHE A 134 -4.45 1.40 -10.77
CA PHE A 134 -5.44 1.99 -9.87
C PHE A 134 -4.81 2.99 -8.88
N PHE A 135 -3.61 2.72 -8.36
CA PHE A 135 -2.82 3.67 -7.57
C PHE A 135 -2.49 4.94 -8.38
N ILE A 136 -2.15 4.76 -9.66
CA ILE A 136 -1.81 5.85 -10.60
C ILE A 136 -3.07 6.56 -11.16
N LEU A 137 -4.28 6.00 -11.10
CA LEU A 137 -5.48 6.67 -11.63
C LEU A 137 -6.32 7.36 -10.55
N GLU A 138 -6.52 6.74 -9.40
CA GLU A 138 -7.43 7.27 -8.36
C GLU A 138 -6.69 8.16 -7.34
N MET A 139 -5.44 7.83 -6.99
CA MET A 139 -4.63 8.63 -6.05
C MET A 139 -3.80 9.72 -6.75
N TRP A 140 -3.42 9.54 -8.01
CA TRP A 140 -2.62 10.51 -8.76
C TRP A 140 -3.25 11.89 -8.96
N PRO A 141 -4.58 12.06 -9.12
CA PRO A 141 -5.19 13.39 -9.11
C PRO A 141 -4.99 14.12 -7.77
N SER A 142 -4.90 13.38 -6.66
CA SER A 142 -4.60 13.93 -5.33
C SER A 142 -3.11 14.24 -5.15
N LEU A 143 -2.23 13.43 -5.75
CA LEU A 143 -0.77 13.64 -5.75
C LEU A 143 -0.30 14.72 -6.75
N THR A 144 -0.98 14.95 -7.87
CA THR A 144 -0.65 16.01 -8.83
C THR A 144 -0.93 17.41 -8.29
N LYS A 145 -1.86 17.56 -7.34
CA LYS A 145 -2.01 18.81 -6.57
C LYS A 145 -0.80 19.11 -5.67
N LEU A 146 0.09 18.15 -5.40
CA LEU A 146 1.35 18.39 -4.70
C LEU A 146 2.47 18.92 -5.62
N GLN A 147 2.48 18.63 -6.92
CA GLN A 147 3.50 19.20 -7.83
C GLN A 147 3.29 20.70 -8.13
N VAL A 148 2.09 21.24 -7.90
CA VAL A 148 1.80 22.67 -8.12
C VAL A 148 2.20 23.55 -6.93
N ILE A 149 2.43 22.98 -5.74
CA ILE A 149 2.78 23.74 -4.52
C ILE A 149 4.30 23.76 -4.27
N VAL A 150 5.09 22.91 -4.95
CA VAL A 150 6.56 22.93 -4.92
C VAL A 150 7.11 23.41 -6.27
N ARG A 151 6.77 24.63 -6.67
CA ARG A 151 7.62 25.42 -7.57
C ARG A 151 7.94 26.74 -6.86
N PRO A 152 9.19 26.98 -6.43
CA PRO A 152 9.63 28.35 -6.26
C PRO A 152 9.58 28.99 -7.64
N ASP A 153 8.99 30.19 -7.72
CA ASP A 153 8.98 31.02 -8.92
C ASP A 153 10.38 31.05 -9.55
N THR A 154 10.58 30.30 -10.63
CA THR A 154 11.68 30.52 -11.55
C THR A 154 11.15 30.58 -12.97
N PRO A 155 11.56 31.58 -13.77
CA PRO A 155 10.95 31.84 -15.06
C PRO A 155 11.37 30.78 -16.08
N ASN A 156 10.42 30.45 -16.96
CA ASN A 156 10.58 29.71 -18.20
C ASN A 156 12.01 29.66 -18.74
N ASN A 157 12.57 28.45 -18.84
CA ASN A 157 13.43 28.06 -19.96
C ASN A 157 13.13 26.61 -20.29
N GLY A 158 12.47 26.41 -21.43
CA GLY A 158 12.03 25.11 -21.89
C GLY A 158 13.21 24.20 -22.20
N HIS A 159 13.26 23.06 -21.54
CA HIS A 159 13.88 21.86 -22.06
C HIS A 159 13.08 20.64 -21.57
N LEU A 160 12.61 19.86 -22.53
CA LEU A 160 11.90 18.60 -22.34
C LEU A 160 12.81 17.62 -21.56
N LEU A 161 12.35 17.12 -20.42
CA LEU A 161 12.95 15.98 -19.75
C LEU A 161 12.07 14.76 -20.00
N ASN A 162 12.67 13.76 -20.66
CA ASN A 162 12.10 12.44 -20.91
C ASN A 162 11.80 11.71 -19.59
N PRO A 163 10.71 10.92 -19.52
CA PRO A 163 10.46 10.08 -18.36
C PRO A 163 11.48 8.95 -18.28
N VAL A 164 12.19 8.88 -17.15
CA VAL A 164 12.92 7.69 -16.72
C VAL A 164 11.87 6.70 -16.24
N MET A 165 11.84 5.56 -16.92
CA MET A 165 11.06 4.37 -16.59
C MET A 165 11.69 3.71 -15.36
N ILE A 166 10.92 3.60 -14.28
CA ILE A 166 11.09 2.60 -13.23
C ILE A 166 9.81 1.77 -13.25
#